data_AF-A0AAN9Z4F0-F1
#
_entry.id   AF-A0AAN9Z4F0-F1
#
_cell.length_a   1.000
_cell.length_b   1.000
_cell.length_c   1.000
_cell.angle_alpha   90.00
_cell.angle_beta   90.00
_cell.angle_gamma   90.00
#
_symmetry.space_group_name_H-M   'P 1'
#
loop_
_entity.id
_entity.type
_entity.pdbx_description
1 polymer ?
#
loop_
_entity_poly.entity_id
_entity_poly.type
_entity_poly.pdbx_seq_one_letter_code
_entity_poly.pdbx_strand_id
1 'polypeptide(L)'
;MSDKIQVAIKVRPLVTREKDVGEFWRVDGNALYPLNIDKQPSGEIFAYDHVFANNSTNMEVFEKVVKPLVNRAVKGFNATIFAYGQTSSGKTHTMLGDQNEAGITQLAVSSMFDFMKRLNLKDETGKVID
;
A
#
# COMPACT_ATOMS: atom_id res chain seq x y z
N MET A 1 -9.78 -3.43 -21.50
CA MET A 1 -8.79 -3.90 -20.50
C MET A 1 -9.55 -4.14 -19.22
N SER A 2 -9.55 -5.37 -18.70
CA SER A 2 -10.41 -5.77 -17.56
C SER A 2 -10.06 -4.98 -16.30
N ASP A 3 -11.06 -4.41 -15.63
CA ASP A 3 -10.92 -3.87 -14.27
C ASP A 3 -10.64 -5.04 -13.31
N LYS A 4 -9.36 -5.34 -13.10
CA LYS A 4 -8.92 -6.42 -12.22
C LYS A 4 -8.77 -5.87 -10.80
N ILE A 5 -9.38 -6.55 -9.84
CA ILE A 5 -9.11 -6.32 -8.41
C ILE A 5 -7.63 -6.66 -8.15
N GLN A 6 -6.89 -5.73 -7.54
CA GLN A 6 -5.52 -5.96 -7.10
C GLN A 6 -5.49 -6.25 -5.60
N VAL A 7 -4.71 -7.25 -5.20
CA VAL A 7 -4.51 -7.63 -3.81
C VAL A 7 -3.08 -7.31 -3.38
N ALA A 8 -2.97 -6.49 -2.34
CA ALA A 8 -1.70 -6.10 -1.73
C ALA A 8 -1.66 -6.55 -0.26
N ILE A 9 -0.56 -7.18 0.14
CA ILE A 9 -0.30 -7.58 1.53
C ILE A 9 0.79 -6.69 2.11
N LYS A 10 0.57 -6.10 3.29
CA LYS A 10 1.60 -5.39 4.06
C LYS A 10 1.87 -6.13 5.37
N VAL A 11 3.05 -6.72 5.49
CA VAL A 11 3.52 -7.32 6.75
C VAL A 11 3.96 -6.17 7.66
N ARG A 12 3.45 -6.11 8.89
CA ARG A 12 3.89 -5.08 9.85
C ARG A 12 5.16 -5.51 10.59
N PRO A 13 5.98 -4.57 11.10
CA PRO A 13 7.03 -4.88 12.07
C PRO A 13 6.48 -5.62 13.29
N LEU A 14 7.33 -6.45 13.90
CA LEU A 14 7.05 -7.06 15.21
C LEU A 14 6.97 -5.97 16.28
N VAL A 15 5.95 -6.05 17.14
CA VAL A 15 5.89 -5.19 18.33
C VAL A 15 6.80 -5.75 19.43
N THR A 16 7.12 -4.94 20.45
CA THR A 16 8.09 -5.30 21.52
C THR A 16 7.86 -6.70 22.10
N ARG A 17 6.63 -7.06 22.45
CA ARG A 17 6.28 -8.37 23.02
C ARG A 17 6.43 -9.56 22.05
N GLU A 18 6.54 -9.30 20.75
CA GLU A 18 6.65 -10.31 19.69
C GLU A 18 8.11 -10.53 19.26
N LYS A 19 9.03 -9.65 19.66
CA LYS A 19 10.45 -9.73 19.25
C LYS A 19 11.11 -11.02 19.71
N ASP A 20 10.80 -11.48 20.92
CA ASP A 20 11.36 -12.72 21.48
C ASP A 20 10.84 -13.96 20.75
N VAL A 21 9.64 -13.88 20.16
CA VAL A 21 9.03 -14.97 19.39
C VAL A 21 9.53 -14.97 17.94
N GLY A 22 9.85 -13.80 17.40
CA GLY A 22 10.32 -13.62 16.03
C GLY A 22 9.21 -13.76 14.98
N GLU A 23 9.62 -13.77 13.71
CA GLU A 23 8.70 -13.73 12.57
C GLU A 23 8.11 -15.10 12.25
N PHE A 24 6.88 -15.12 11.74
CA PHE A 24 6.21 -16.32 11.22
C PHE A 24 5.91 -16.22 9.72
N TRP A 25 6.31 -15.12 9.10
CA TRP A 25 6.11 -14.85 7.68
C TRP A 25 7.41 -14.32 7.11
N ARG A 26 7.88 -14.94 6.04
CA ARG A 26 8.99 -14.44 5.23
C ARG A 26 8.43 -13.92 3.91
N VAL A 27 8.81 -12.70 3.54
CA VAL A 27 8.51 -12.12 2.24
C VAL A 27 9.67 -12.39 1.30
N ASP A 28 9.38 -12.90 0.11
CA ASP A 28 10.34 -13.01 -1.00
C ASP A 28 9.62 -12.64 -2.30
N GLY A 29 10.00 -11.48 -2.86
CA GLY A 29 9.27 -10.83 -3.94
C GLY A 29 7.80 -10.59 -3.59
N ASN A 30 6.90 -11.12 -4.42
CA ASN A 30 5.45 -11.04 -4.25
C ASN A 30 4.86 -12.31 -3.61
N ALA A 31 5.69 -13.10 -2.94
CA ALA A 31 5.28 -14.33 -2.26
C ALA A 31 5.50 -14.23 -0.73
N LEU A 32 4.54 -14.79 0.00
CA LEU A 32 4.52 -14.88 1.45
C LEU A 32 4.72 -16.34 1.86
N TYR A 33 5.78 -16.61 2.62
CA TYR A 33 6.15 -17.94 3.09
C TYR A 33 5.80 -18.07 4.58
N PRO A 34 4.92 -19.01 4.96
CA PRO A 34 4.70 -19.33 6.37
C PRO A 34 5.95 -20.01 6.95
N LEU A 35 6.31 -19.63 8.18
CA LEU A 35 7.43 -20.22 8.92
C LEU A 35 6.92 -21.01 10.12
N ASN A 36 7.57 -22.13 10.42
CA ASN A 36 7.34 -22.88 11.66
C ASN A 36 8.10 -22.25 12.86
N ILE A 37 8.04 -22.91 14.02
CA ILE A 37 8.71 -22.46 15.25
C ILE A 37 10.24 -22.38 15.05
N ASP A 38 10.82 -23.28 14.27
CA ASP A 38 12.25 -23.33 13.93
C ASP A 38 12.67 -22.36 12.81
N LYS A 39 11.76 -21.45 12.42
CA LYS A 39 11.95 -20.45 11.34
C LYS A 39 12.24 -21.04 9.96
N GLN A 40 11.81 -22.28 9.74
CA GLN A 40 11.87 -22.93 8.43
C GLN A 40 10.55 -22.76 7.67
N PRO A 41 10.58 -22.57 6.34
CA PRO A 41 9.37 -22.55 5.52
C PRO A 41 8.54 -23.82 5.72
N SER A 42 7.27 -23.67 6.06
CA SER A 42 6.37 -24.78 6.35
C SER A 42 4.93 -24.39 6.01
N GLY A 43 4.36 -25.02 4.99
CA GLY A 43 2.99 -24.77 4.52
C GLY A 43 2.95 -24.27 3.09
N GLU A 44 1.76 -23.83 2.67
CA GLU A 44 1.53 -23.30 1.32
C GLU A 44 2.10 -21.89 1.17
N ILE A 45 2.70 -21.61 0.00
CA ILE A 45 3.22 -20.30 -0.35
C ILE A 45 2.10 -19.47 -0.97
N PHE A 46 1.88 -18.25 -0.48
CA PHE A 46 0.83 -17.38 -1.00
C PHE A 46 1.42 -16.28 -1.88
N ALA A 47 1.03 -16.24 -3.15
CA ALA A 47 1.44 -15.20 -4.10
C ALA A 47 0.32 -14.18 -4.33
N TYR A 48 0.66 -12.90 -4.31
CA TYR A 48 -0.28 -11.78 -4.50
C TYR A 48 0.23 -10.78 -5.55
N ASP A 49 -0.60 -9.82 -5.97
CA ASP A 49 -0.14 -8.79 -6.91
C ASP A 49 1.00 -7.96 -6.30
N HIS A 50 0.94 -7.70 -4.99
CA HIS A 50 1.98 -7.03 -4.22
C HIS A 50 2.14 -7.59 -2.80
N VAL A 51 3.38 -7.82 -2.36
CA VAL A 51 3.71 -8.12 -0.95
C VAL A 51 4.76 -7.13 -0.48
N PHE A 52 4.46 -6.45 0.62
CA PHE A 52 5.31 -5.46 1.28
C PHE A 52 5.83 -6.06 2.59
N ALA A 53 7.15 -6.02 2.76
CA ALA A 53 7.83 -6.57 3.93
C ALA A 53 7.67 -5.65 5.15
N ASN A 54 8.17 -6.13 6.30
CA ASN A 54 8.05 -5.44 7.58
C ASN A 54 8.69 -4.04 7.61
N ASN A 55 9.64 -3.76 6.72
CA ASN A 55 10.36 -2.50 6.59
C ASN A 55 9.75 -1.58 5.54
N SER A 56 8.67 -2.01 4.87
CA SER A 56 8.02 -1.20 3.84
C SER A 56 7.15 -0.09 4.44
N THR A 57 7.26 1.08 3.84
CA THR A 57 6.57 2.31 4.21
C THR A 57 5.18 2.40 3.61
N ASN A 58 4.31 3.21 4.20
CA ASN A 58 3.05 3.63 3.60
C ASN A 58 3.26 4.37 2.27
N MET A 59 4.37 5.10 2.12
CA MET A 59 4.72 5.78 0.87
C MET A 59 4.97 4.77 -0.26
N GLU A 60 5.69 3.68 0.01
CA GLU A 60 5.90 2.62 -0.99
C GLU A 60 4.60 1.93 -1.39
N VAL A 61 3.70 1.66 -0.43
CA VAL A 61 2.36 1.15 -0.72
C VAL A 61 1.57 2.15 -1.57
N PHE A 62 1.65 3.43 -1.22
CA PHE A 62 0.97 4.49 -1.95
C PHE A 62 1.43 4.56 -3.41
N GLU A 63 2.74 4.70 -3.64
CA GLU A 63 3.30 4.85 -4.99
C GLU A 63 3.00 3.65 -5.88
N LYS A 64 3.10 2.43 -5.34
CA LYS A 64 2.96 1.20 -6.12
C LYS A 64 1.49 0.81 -6.39
N VAL A 65 0.60 1.01 -5.42
CA VAL A 65 -0.78 0.49 -5.50
C VAL A 65 -1.82 1.60 -5.60
N VAL A 66 -1.67 2.67 -4.82
CA VAL A 66 -2.75 3.65 -4.63
C VAL A 66 -2.67 4.80 -5.62
N LYS A 67 -1.48 5.29 -5.94
CA LYS A 67 -1.28 6.40 -6.88
C LYS A 67 -1.86 6.15 -8.27
N PRO A 68 -1.75 4.93 -8.87
CA PRO A 68 -2.46 4.62 -10.10
C PRO A 68 -3.99 4.76 -9.97
N LEU A 69 -4.56 4.38 -8.83
CA LEU A 69 -6.00 4.52 -8.55
C LEU A 69 -6.39 5.99 -8.38
N VAL A 70 -5.58 6.79 -7.69
CA VAL A 70 -5.78 8.25 -7.56
C VAL A 70 -5.75 8.91 -8.94
N ASN A 71 -4.78 8.53 -9.79
CA ASN A 71 -4.68 9.04 -11.16
C ASN A 71 -5.90 8.68 -12.03
N ARG A 72 -6.53 7.52 -11.78
CA ARG A 72 -7.81 7.18 -12.42
C ARG A 72 -8.96 7.99 -11.80
N ALA A 73 -8.97 8.17 -10.48
CA ALA A 73 -10.01 8.91 -9.78
C ALA A 73 -10.13 10.36 -10.27
N VAL A 74 -9.01 11.07 -10.40
CA VAL A 74 -8.98 12.44 -10.93
C VAL A 74 -9.39 12.54 -12.40
N LYS A 75 -9.39 11.41 -13.15
CA LYS A 75 -9.88 11.32 -14.53
C LYS A 75 -11.36 10.88 -14.62
N GLY A 76 -12.07 10.85 -13.48
CA GLY A 76 -13.51 10.56 -13.43
C GLY A 76 -13.87 9.08 -13.26
N PHE A 77 -12.92 8.22 -12.90
CA PHE A 77 -13.21 6.81 -12.57
C PHE A 77 -13.46 6.62 -11.07
N ASN A 78 -14.36 5.71 -10.71
CA ASN A 78 -14.50 5.32 -9.31
C ASN A 78 -13.32 4.43 -8.88
N ALA A 79 -12.72 4.75 -7.73
CA ALA A 79 -11.68 3.96 -7.10
C ALA A 79 -12.09 3.61 -5.66
N THR A 80 -11.82 2.38 -5.24
CA THR A 80 -12.13 1.92 -3.88
C THR A 80 -10.96 1.09 -3.35
N ILE A 81 -10.56 1.36 -2.11
CA ILE A 81 -9.46 0.68 -1.43
C ILE A 81 -10.01 0.12 -0.12
N PHE A 82 -9.82 -1.18 0.10
CA PHE A 82 -10.18 -1.85 1.35
C PHE A 82 -8.91 -2.20 2.12
N ALA A 83 -8.83 -1.75 3.38
CA ALA A 83 -7.84 -2.26 4.33
C ALA A 83 -8.46 -3.41 5.12
N TYR A 84 -7.96 -4.64 4.90
CA TYR A 84 -8.49 -5.85 5.52
C TYR A 84 -7.44 -6.55 6.38
N GLY A 85 -7.88 -7.24 7.44
CA GLY A 85 -7.01 -7.98 8.36
C GLY A 85 -7.52 -7.97 9.81
N GLN A 86 -6.89 -8.75 10.68
CA GLN A 86 -7.24 -8.82 12.10
C GLN A 86 -7.00 -7.51 12.86
N THR A 87 -7.58 -7.35 14.04
CA THR A 87 -7.24 -6.23 14.94
C THR A 87 -5.74 -6.23 15.25
N SER A 88 -5.13 -5.04 15.31
CA SER A 88 -3.68 -4.85 15.50
C SER A 88 -2.79 -5.31 14.33
N SER A 89 -3.35 -5.59 13.14
CA SER A 89 -2.54 -5.92 11.95
C SER A 89 -1.95 -4.71 11.21
N GLY A 90 -2.28 -3.48 11.63
CA GLY A 90 -1.79 -2.26 10.97
C GLY A 90 -2.74 -1.62 9.95
N LYS A 91 -4.03 -2.01 9.90
CA LYS A 91 -5.04 -1.38 9.02
C LYS A 91 -5.11 0.15 9.20
N THR A 92 -5.33 0.61 10.44
CA THR A 92 -5.44 2.04 10.76
C THR A 92 -4.13 2.77 10.49
N HIS A 93 -3.00 2.18 10.85
CA HIS A 93 -1.68 2.73 10.55
C HIS A 93 -1.45 2.89 9.04
N THR A 94 -1.88 1.93 8.23
CA THR A 94 -1.75 2.01 6.77
C THR A 94 -2.64 3.12 6.20
N MET A 95 -3.92 3.17 6.61
CA MET A 95 -4.87 4.14 6.05
C MET A 95 -4.68 5.56 6.58
N LEU A 96 -4.43 5.72 7.87
CA LEU A 96 -4.39 7.02 8.56
C LEU A 96 -2.97 7.47 8.93
N GLY A 97 -2.02 6.54 9.06
CA GLY A 97 -0.66 6.85 9.50
C GLY A 97 -0.53 7.10 10.99
N ASP A 98 0.58 7.70 11.37
CA ASP A 98 0.87 8.23 12.70
C ASP A 98 1.68 9.54 12.59
N GLN A 99 2.36 9.96 13.67
CA GLN A 99 3.15 11.21 13.66
C GLN A 99 4.43 11.13 12.84
N ASN A 100 4.93 9.93 12.56
CA ASN A 100 6.19 9.69 11.85
C ASN A 100 5.95 9.28 10.39
N GLU A 101 4.81 8.67 10.09
CA GLU A 101 4.48 8.16 8.77
C GLU A 101 3.05 8.54 8.34
N ALA A 102 2.93 9.25 7.21
CA ALA A 102 1.65 9.61 6.63
C ALA A 102 0.86 8.36 6.17
N GLY A 103 -0.45 8.37 6.37
CA GLY A 103 -1.35 7.32 5.89
C GLY A 103 -1.72 7.47 4.42
N ILE A 104 -2.21 6.37 3.82
CA ILE A 104 -2.71 6.35 2.45
C ILE A 104 -3.75 7.46 2.17
N THR A 105 -4.66 7.74 3.12
CA THR A 105 -5.67 8.79 2.94
C THR A 105 -5.03 10.16 2.77
N GLN A 106 -4.03 10.50 3.59
CA GLN A 106 -3.34 11.79 3.54
C GLN A 106 -2.55 11.92 2.23
N LEU A 107 -1.80 10.88 1.87
CA LEU A 107 -1.02 10.82 0.64
C LEU A 107 -1.90 10.95 -0.62
N ALA A 108 -3.05 10.27 -0.64
CA ALA A 108 -4.00 10.35 -1.73
C ALA A 108 -4.59 11.75 -1.89
N VAL A 109 -5.05 12.38 -0.80
CA VAL A 109 -5.58 13.74 -0.83
C VAL A 109 -4.52 14.73 -1.30
N SER A 110 -3.29 14.64 -0.78
CA SER A 110 -2.20 15.51 -1.23
C SER A 110 -1.90 15.35 -2.72
N SER A 111 -1.83 14.10 -3.20
CA SER A 111 -1.59 13.81 -4.61
C SER A 111 -2.73 14.31 -5.52
N MET A 112 -3.98 14.28 -5.05
CA MET A 112 -5.10 14.84 -5.81
C MET A 112 -4.99 16.36 -5.95
N PHE A 113 -4.67 17.07 -4.86
CA PHE A 113 -4.48 18.52 -4.92
C PHE A 113 -3.28 18.91 -5.79
N ASP A 114 -2.19 18.15 -5.73
CA ASP A 114 -1.03 18.39 -6.60
C ASP A 114 -1.37 18.17 -8.07
N PHE A 115 -2.21 17.18 -8.38
CA PHE A 115 -2.73 16.98 -9.74
C PHE A 115 -3.60 18.16 -10.20
N MET A 116 -4.52 18.65 -9.36
CA MET A 116 -5.36 19.81 -9.68
C MET A 116 -4.52 21.08 -9.93
N LYS A 117 -3.51 21.34 -9.09
CA LYS A 117 -2.59 22.47 -9.30
C LYS A 117 -1.86 22.38 -10.64
N ARG A 118 -1.40 21.18 -11.03
CA ARG A 118 -0.72 20.96 -12.31
C ARG A 118 -1.64 21.15 -13.52
N LEU A 119 -2.95 20.93 -13.37
CA LEU A 119 -3.92 21.27 -14.40
C LEU A 119 -4.12 22.78 -14.50
N ASN A 120 -4.33 23.47 -13.38
CA ASN A 120 -4.54 24.92 -13.38
C ASN A 120 -3.32 25.71 -13.89
N LEU A 121 -2.10 25.21 -13.71
CA LEU A 121 -0.89 25.81 -14.26
C LEU A 121 -0.78 25.69 -15.81
N LYS A 122 -1.56 24.80 -16.44
CA LYS A 122 -1.59 24.63 -17.91
C LYS A 122 -2.61 25.55 -18.60
N ASP A 123 -3.48 26.21 -17.85
CA ASP A 123 -4.58 27.03 -18.41
C ASP A 123 -4.16 28.46 -18.78
N GLU A 124 -2.91 28.87 -18.49
CA GLU A 124 -2.41 30.23 -18.81
C GLU A 124 -1.64 30.32 -20.15
N THR A 125 -1.37 29.19 -20.82
CA THR A 125 -0.60 29.16 -22.09
C THR A 125 -1.21 28.29 -23.20
N GLY A 126 -2.40 27.72 -23.00
CA GLY A 126 -3.26 27.24 -24.09
C GLY A 126 -2.71 26.08 -24.94
N LYS A 127 -1.93 25.16 -24.37
CA LYS A 127 -1.50 23.95 -25.11
C LYS A 127 -1.71 22.67 -24.30
N VAL A 128 -2.56 21.78 -24.84
CA VAL A 128 -2.76 20.41 -24.36
C VAL A 128 -1.51 19.60 -24.71
N ILE A 129 -0.96 18.88 -23.73
CA ILE A 129 0.02 17.83 -23.97
C ILE A 129 -0.73 16.51 -23.91
N ASP A 130 -0.71 15.81 -25.04
CA ASP A 130 -1.20 14.45 -25.30
C ASP A 130 -0.61 13.42 -24.30
#